data_AF-A0A835YU55-F1
#
_entry.id   AF-A0A835YU55-F1
#
_cell.length_a   1.000
_cell.length_b   1.000
_cell.length_c   1.000
_cell.angle_alpha   90.00
_cell.angle_beta   90.00
_cell.angle_gamma   90.00
#
_symmetry.space_group_name_H-M   'P 1'
#
loop_
_entity.id
_entity.type
_entity.pdbx_description
1 polymer ?
#
loop_
_entity_poly.entity_id
_entity_poly.type
_entity_poly.pdbx_seq_one_letter_code
_entity_poly.pdbx_strand_id
1 'polypeptide(L)'
;MSLRIEEWSIHQLSDADSEFPDSIHASLPALPPELQSLTVAFSYMSDTCAILKLGTLPPSLQYLEVSIPASDCSGLVDLQGLPESLRVLRIKEGMSFTKLVALPPHLQVLELDYHRNKQLPPLPQSLRKFHMGCLGYERSLPDLPPALEHLSLEYYRGPLPELPSTLKQLEVRRCTVQLPPVLPASLHSVCSTDNNRPELQLPGFRPAYGDFWVRIGEEGETSSTGSEA
;
A
#
# COMPACT_ATOMS: atom_id res chain seq x y z
N MET A 1 -14.35 19.63 3.11
CA MET A 1 -13.59 20.49 2.17
C MET A 1 -12.47 19.66 1.55
N SER A 2 -12.33 19.68 0.23
CA SER A 2 -11.37 18.85 -0.50
C SER A 2 -10.47 19.72 -1.37
N LEU A 3 -9.19 19.40 -1.41
CA LEU A 3 -8.19 20.07 -2.23
C LEU A 3 -7.47 19.01 -3.07
N ARG A 4 -7.32 19.30 -4.35
CA ARG A 4 -6.55 18.49 -5.28
C ARG A 4 -5.49 19.37 -5.92
N ILE A 5 -4.24 18.94 -5.79
CA ILE A 5 -3.09 19.56 -6.43
C ILE A 5 -2.71 18.65 -7.59
N GLU A 6 -3.10 19.05 -8.79
CA GLU A 6 -2.67 18.40 -10.03
C GLU A 6 -1.39 19.08 -10.53
N GLU A 7 -0.44 18.29 -11.05
CA GLU A 7 0.79 18.77 -11.70
C GLU A 7 1.76 19.55 -10.79
N TRP A 8 1.98 19.07 -9.57
CA TRP A 8 2.99 19.71 -8.72
C TRP A 8 4.39 19.44 -9.28
N SER A 9 5.05 20.50 -9.77
CA SER A 9 6.38 20.44 -10.38
C SER A 9 7.46 20.91 -9.42
N ILE A 10 8.48 20.08 -9.18
CA ILE A 10 9.55 20.32 -8.19
C ILE A 10 10.62 21.33 -8.68
N HIS A 11 10.50 21.87 -9.91
CA HIS A 11 11.47 22.79 -10.51
C HIS A 11 11.70 24.15 -9.80
N GLN A 12 11.18 24.38 -8.59
CA GLN A 12 11.25 25.66 -7.89
C GLN A 12 12.11 25.70 -6.60
N LEU A 13 12.77 24.62 -6.19
CA LEU A 13 13.47 24.60 -4.89
C LEU A 13 14.88 24.04 -5.00
N SER A 14 15.88 24.93 -5.02
CA SER A 14 17.27 24.60 -4.71
C SER A 14 17.56 25.11 -3.30
N ASP A 15 17.56 24.24 -2.29
CA ASP A 15 18.08 24.60 -0.97
C ASP A 15 19.42 23.89 -0.76
N ALA A 16 20.45 24.69 -0.54
CA ALA A 16 21.87 24.31 -0.55
C ALA A 16 22.38 23.69 0.76
N ASP A 17 21.52 23.46 1.76
CA ASP A 17 21.93 23.07 3.14
C ASP A 17 21.42 21.69 3.59
N SER A 18 21.21 20.77 2.65
CA SER A 18 20.73 19.41 2.94
C SER A 18 21.89 18.39 3.07
N GLU A 19 21.86 17.56 4.13
CA GLU A 19 22.74 16.38 4.36
C GLU A 19 22.81 15.39 3.16
N PHE A 20 21.94 15.58 2.16
CA PHE A 20 22.01 14.97 0.84
C PHE A 20 22.08 16.10 -0.21
N PRO A 21 23.27 16.42 -0.75
CA PRO A 21 23.47 17.56 -1.65
C PRO A 21 22.78 17.43 -3.03
N ASP A 22 22.29 16.23 -3.37
CA ASP A 22 21.55 15.96 -4.62
C ASP A 22 20.02 15.86 -4.41
N SER A 23 19.52 16.15 -3.20
CA SER A 23 18.10 16.01 -2.86
C SER A 23 17.36 17.33 -2.87
N ILE A 24 16.43 17.49 -3.80
CA ILE A 24 15.48 18.59 -3.79
C ILE A 24 14.44 18.34 -2.68
N HIS A 25 14.26 19.33 -1.78
CA HIS A 25 13.22 19.31 -0.77
C HIS A 25 12.01 20.09 -1.30
N ALA A 26 10.89 19.40 -1.52
CA ALA A 26 9.62 20.03 -1.83
C ALA A 26 8.74 20.05 -0.56
N SER A 27 8.24 21.22 -0.18
CA SER A 27 7.29 21.40 0.94
C SER A 27 5.94 21.87 0.42
N LEU A 28 4.85 21.32 0.96
CA LEU A 28 3.49 21.74 0.59
C LEU A 28 3.26 23.21 0.95
N PRO A 29 2.49 23.97 0.13
CA PRO A 29 2.03 25.29 0.54
C PRO A 29 1.16 25.19 1.79
N ALA A 30 1.00 26.31 2.51
CA ALA A 30 0.14 26.35 3.69
C ALA A 30 -1.28 25.86 3.34
N LEU A 31 -1.69 24.77 3.99
CA LEU A 31 -2.99 24.14 3.76
C LEU A 31 -4.04 24.71 4.72
N PRO A 32 -5.31 24.86 4.27
CA PRO A 32 -6.39 25.32 5.13
C PRO A 32 -6.62 24.35 6.31
N PRO A 33 -6.84 24.85 7.55
CA PRO A 33 -6.98 23.99 8.73
C PRO A 33 -8.21 23.07 8.67
N GLU A 34 -9.26 23.47 7.97
CA GLU A 34 -10.53 22.72 7.79
C GLU A 34 -10.47 21.70 6.63
N LEU A 35 -9.32 21.52 6.00
CA LEU A 35 -9.15 20.59 4.89
C LEU A 35 -9.35 19.15 5.37
N GLN A 36 -10.24 18.42 4.71
CA GLN A 36 -10.59 17.03 5.07
C GLN A 36 -10.03 16.01 4.08
N SER A 37 -9.79 16.43 2.83
CA SER A 37 -9.25 15.57 1.79
C SER A 37 -8.19 16.31 1.00
N LEU A 38 -7.02 15.69 0.87
CA LEU A 38 -5.91 16.17 0.09
C LEU A 38 -5.48 15.09 -0.89
N THR A 39 -5.46 15.44 -2.17
CA THR A 39 -4.81 14.65 -3.20
C THR A 39 -3.68 15.46 -3.82
N VAL A 40 -2.50 14.86 -3.90
CA VAL A 40 -1.30 15.46 -4.47
C VAL A 40 -0.82 14.55 -5.59
N ALA A 41 -0.79 15.06 -6.83
CA ALA A 41 -0.27 14.33 -7.97
C ALA A 41 0.93 15.07 -8.57
N PHE A 42 2.05 14.36 -8.71
CA PHE A 42 3.25 14.88 -9.35
C PHE A 42 3.21 14.51 -10.83
N SER A 43 3.54 15.47 -11.71
CA SER A 43 3.60 15.24 -13.16
C SER A 43 5.02 14.93 -13.65
N TYR A 44 6.04 15.49 -12.98
CA TYR A 44 7.44 15.32 -13.34
C TYR A 44 8.34 15.39 -12.11
N MET A 45 9.03 14.29 -11.81
CA MET A 45 10.19 14.27 -10.91
C MET A 45 11.40 14.25 -11.83
N SER A 46 12.25 15.28 -11.79
CA SER A 46 13.54 15.27 -12.51
C SER A 46 14.38 14.06 -12.10
N ASP A 47 15.42 13.72 -12.87
CA ASP A 47 16.37 12.60 -12.63
C ASP A 47 17.10 12.66 -11.26
N THR A 48 16.81 13.66 -10.43
CA THR A 48 17.34 13.87 -9.10
C THR A 48 16.40 13.29 -8.03
N CYS A 49 16.98 12.56 -7.06
CA CYS A 49 16.23 11.96 -5.96
C CYS A 49 15.67 13.04 -5.02
N ALA A 50 14.41 13.46 -5.22
CA ALA A 50 13.75 14.41 -4.32
C ALA A 50 13.24 13.73 -3.03
N ILE A 51 13.31 14.46 -1.92
CA ILE A 51 12.66 14.09 -0.66
C ILE A 51 11.39 14.95 -0.57
N LEU A 52 10.24 14.31 -0.55
CA LEU A 52 8.97 14.98 -0.31
C LEU A 52 8.72 15.06 1.19
N LYS A 53 8.75 16.28 1.73
CA LYS A 53 8.29 16.56 3.09
C LYS A 53 6.90 17.17 3.01
N LEU A 54 5.90 16.49 3.53
CA LEU A 54 4.52 17.00 3.53
C LEU A 54 4.32 18.20 4.48
N GLY A 55 5.28 18.48 5.37
CA GLY A 55 5.13 19.51 6.40
C GLY A 55 4.00 19.17 7.37
N THR A 56 3.48 20.19 8.06
CA THR A 56 2.36 20.00 9.00
C THR A 56 1.06 19.89 8.23
N LEU A 57 0.49 18.69 8.17
CA LEU A 57 -0.82 18.47 7.58
C LEU A 57 -1.94 19.02 8.48
N PRO A 58 -3.08 19.48 7.91
CA PRO A 58 -4.20 19.98 8.68
C PRO A 58 -4.75 18.94 9.67
N PRO A 59 -5.08 19.32 10.91
CA PRO A 59 -5.56 18.38 11.93
C PRO A 59 -6.93 17.78 11.58
N SER A 60 -7.70 18.40 10.68
CA SER A 60 -9.00 17.89 10.20
C SER A 60 -8.89 16.91 9.02
N LEU A 61 -7.68 16.62 8.53
CA LEU A 61 -7.46 15.83 7.33
C LEU A 61 -7.78 14.34 7.55
N GLN A 62 -8.80 13.84 6.86
CA GLN A 62 -9.25 12.45 6.95
C GLN A 62 -8.79 11.59 5.77
N TYR A 63 -8.47 12.21 4.64
CA TYR A 63 -8.05 11.54 3.41
C TYR A 63 -6.77 12.18 2.87
N LEU A 64 -5.75 11.35 2.65
CA LEU A 64 -4.53 11.74 1.97
C LEU A 64 -4.23 10.75 0.84
N GLU A 65 -4.11 11.26 -0.37
CA GLU A 65 -3.58 10.53 -1.52
C GLU A 65 -2.38 11.27 -2.09
N VAL A 66 -1.28 10.56 -2.29
CA VAL A 66 -0.07 11.06 -2.95
C VAL A 66 0.21 10.16 -4.14
N SER A 67 0.20 10.72 -5.34
CA SER A 67 0.49 10.02 -6.59
C SER A 67 1.83 10.51 -7.15
N ILE A 68 2.80 9.61 -7.27
CA ILE A 68 4.16 9.95 -7.74
C ILE A 68 4.38 9.19 -9.05
N PRO A 69 4.80 9.84 -10.14
CA PRO A 69 4.98 9.12 -11.40
C PRO A 69 6.09 8.08 -11.25
N ALA A 70 5.94 6.96 -11.94
CA ALA A 70 6.97 5.94 -12.03
C ALA A 70 8.19 6.49 -12.81
N SER A 71 9.13 7.11 -12.11
CA SER A 71 10.45 7.46 -12.63
C SER A 71 11.53 6.55 -12.04
N ASP A 72 12.70 6.52 -12.69
CA ASP A 72 13.89 5.81 -12.18
C ASP A 72 14.42 6.43 -10.87
N CYS A 73 13.83 7.52 -10.40
CA CYS A 73 14.18 8.15 -9.14
C CYS A 73 13.60 7.39 -7.95
N SER A 74 14.48 7.00 -7.03
CA SER A 74 14.11 6.54 -5.69
C SER A 74 13.87 7.73 -4.77
N GLY A 75 12.83 8.52 -5.02
CA GLY A 75 12.44 9.61 -4.12
C GLY A 75 12.05 9.08 -2.74
N LEU A 76 12.28 9.87 -1.68
CA LEU A 76 11.83 9.54 -0.33
C LEU A 76 10.55 10.33 -0.02
N VAL A 77 9.46 9.66 0.34
CA VAL A 77 8.31 10.33 0.97
C VAL A 77 8.44 10.22 2.48
N ASP A 78 8.63 11.34 3.16
CA ASP A 78 8.66 11.40 4.62
C ASP A 78 7.25 11.66 5.15
N LEU A 79 6.62 10.61 5.70
CA LEU A 79 5.26 10.65 6.25
C LEU A 79 5.29 10.80 7.78
N GLN A 80 6.25 11.54 8.32
CA GLN A 80 6.23 11.92 9.73
C GLN A 80 5.11 12.93 10.01
N GLY A 81 4.44 12.77 11.15
CA GLY A 81 3.43 13.73 11.61
C GLY A 81 2.08 13.65 10.89
N LEU A 82 1.68 12.47 10.39
CA LEU A 82 0.32 12.26 9.88
C LEU A 82 -0.72 12.60 10.98
N PRO A 83 -1.82 13.30 10.64
CA PRO A 83 -2.79 13.76 11.62
C PRO A 83 -3.58 12.58 12.21
N GLU A 84 -3.94 12.68 13.49
CA GLU A 84 -4.69 11.62 14.19
C GLU A 84 -6.09 11.36 13.59
N SER A 85 -6.65 12.36 12.90
CA SER A 85 -7.95 12.25 12.23
C SER A 85 -7.91 11.44 10.93
N LEU A 86 -6.71 11.12 10.41
CA LEU A 86 -6.55 10.44 9.13
C LEU A 86 -7.19 9.05 9.14
N ARG A 87 -8.08 8.81 8.17
CA ARG A 87 -8.81 7.55 7.97
C ARG A 87 -8.32 6.78 6.76
N VAL A 88 -7.87 7.50 5.74
CA VAL A 88 -7.42 6.93 4.47
C VAL A 88 -6.07 7.51 4.10
N LEU A 89 -5.09 6.63 3.88
CA LEU A 89 -3.78 6.95 3.35
C LEU A 89 -3.52 6.12 2.10
N ARG A 90 -3.28 6.80 0.99
CA ARG A 90 -2.94 6.18 -0.30
C ARG A 90 -1.66 6.78 -0.84
N ILE A 91 -0.68 5.94 -1.10
CA ILE A 91 0.51 6.33 -1.85
C ILE A 91 0.52 5.49 -3.11
N LYS A 92 0.33 6.14 -4.25
CA LYS A 92 0.18 5.51 -5.57
C LYS A 92 1.34 5.89 -6.46
N GLU A 93 1.77 4.92 -7.26
CA GLU A 93 2.79 5.07 -8.30
C GLU A 93 4.15 5.59 -7.76
N GLY A 94 5.25 5.25 -8.45
CA GLY A 94 6.60 5.68 -8.07
C GLY A 94 7.43 4.59 -7.39
N MET A 95 8.66 4.39 -7.86
CA MET A 95 9.66 3.49 -7.27
C MET A 95 10.26 4.09 -5.98
N SER A 96 9.40 4.58 -5.09
CA SER A 96 9.80 5.43 -3.96
C SER A 96 10.13 4.62 -2.70
N PHE A 97 11.11 5.11 -1.94
CA PHE A 97 11.23 4.76 -0.53
C PHE A 97 10.24 5.63 0.25
N THR A 98 9.47 5.03 1.16
CA THR A 98 8.55 5.80 2.02
C THR A 98 9.00 5.61 3.45
N LYS A 99 9.52 6.68 4.07
CA LYS A 99 9.84 6.60 5.49
C LYS A 99 8.53 6.73 6.28
N LEU A 100 8.02 5.58 6.71
CA LEU A 100 6.86 5.47 7.59
C LEU A 100 7.37 5.18 9.01
N VAL A 101 7.27 6.17 9.91
CA VAL A 101 7.71 6.01 11.32
C VAL A 101 6.57 5.47 12.19
N ALA A 102 5.35 6.00 12.03
CA ALA A 102 4.15 5.55 12.72
C ALA A 102 2.91 5.83 11.87
N LEU A 103 1.93 4.93 11.90
CA LEU A 103 0.64 5.11 11.25
C LEU A 103 -0.37 5.68 12.27
N PRO A 104 -1.30 6.56 11.85
CA PRO A 104 -2.34 7.08 12.74
C PRO A 104 -3.18 5.97 13.36
N PRO A 105 -3.54 6.06 14.65
CA PRO A 105 -4.22 4.99 15.39
C PRO A 105 -5.65 4.71 14.89
N HIS A 106 -6.19 5.61 14.08
CA HIS A 106 -7.56 5.60 13.58
C HIS A 106 -7.67 5.33 12.07
N LEU A 107 -6.54 5.02 11.43
CA LEU A 107 -6.47 4.70 10.01
C LEU A 107 -7.28 3.43 9.70
N GLN A 108 -8.11 3.50 8.69
CA GLN A 108 -9.00 2.41 8.26
C GLN A 108 -8.57 1.81 6.93
N VAL A 109 -7.94 2.61 6.06
CA VAL A 109 -7.47 2.20 4.74
C VAL A 109 -6.02 2.65 4.57
N LEU A 110 -5.18 1.69 4.23
CA LEU A 110 -3.79 1.90 3.85
C LEU A 110 -3.55 1.23 2.50
N GLU A 111 -3.21 2.02 1.49
CA GLU A 111 -2.82 1.51 0.17
C GLU A 111 -1.45 2.06 -0.17
N LEU A 112 -0.52 1.16 -0.43
CA LEU A 112 0.88 1.43 -0.68
C LEU A 112 1.30 0.71 -1.95
N ASP A 113 1.37 1.40 -3.09
CA ASP A 113 1.75 0.81 -4.38
C ASP A 113 3.26 0.91 -4.67
N TYR A 114 3.84 -0.15 -5.22
CA TYR A 114 5.22 -0.19 -5.74
C TYR A 114 6.35 0.29 -4.79
N HIS A 115 6.17 0.12 -3.47
CA HIS A 115 7.16 0.58 -2.50
C HIS A 115 8.40 -0.33 -2.40
N ARG A 116 9.55 0.29 -2.12
CA ARG A 116 10.86 -0.39 -1.93
C ARG A 116 11.34 -0.47 -0.47
N ASN A 117 10.46 -0.16 0.49
CA ASN A 117 10.79 -0.21 1.92
C ASN A 117 11.17 -1.61 2.41
N LYS A 118 12.26 -1.72 3.18
CA LYS A 118 12.67 -3.00 3.80
C LYS A 118 11.70 -3.49 4.88
N GLN A 119 10.98 -2.59 5.55
CA GLN A 119 10.05 -2.91 6.63
C GLN A 119 8.95 -1.86 6.73
N LEU A 120 7.74 -2.27 7.14
CA LEU A 120 6.64 -1.37 7.50
C LEU A 120 6.52 -1.25 9.02
N PRO A 121 6.06 -0.09 9.52
CA PRO A 121 5.69 0.04 10.94
C PRO A 121 4.50 -0.89 11.27
N PRO A 122 4.24 -1.12 12.57
CA PRO A 122 3.03 -1.83 13.01
C PRO A 122 1.76 -1.23 12.42
N LEU A 123 0.84 -2.09 11.98
CA LEU A 123 -0.45 -1.67 11.45
C LEU A 123 -1.39 -1.24 12.60
N PRO A 124 -2.20 -0.18 12.41
CA PRO A 124 -3.14 0.26 13.43
C PRO A 124 -4.27 -0.75 13.59
N GLN A 125 -4.75 -0.93 14.82
CA GLN A 125 -5.80 -1.90 15.16
C GLN A 125 -7.15 -1.60 14.48
N SER A 126 -7.36 -0.37 14.03
CA SER A 126 -8.56 0.05 13.29
C SER A 126 -8.53 -0.25 11.80
N LEU A 127 -7.40 -0.74 11.27
CA LEU A 127 -7.24 -0.94 9.83
C LEU A 127 -8.17 -2.04 9.33
N ARG A 128 -8.97 -1.71 8.31
CA ARG A 128 -9.95 -2.62 7.69
C ARG A 128 -9.52 -3.05 6.29
N LYS A 129 -8.76 -2.21 5.58
CA LYS A 129 -8.27 -2.49 4.24
C LYS A 129 -6.78 -2.19 4.16
N PHE A 130 -6.04 -3.17 3.65
CA PHE A 130 -4.62 -3.05 3.44
C PHE A 130 -4.27 -3.53 2.03
N HIS A 131 -3.70 -2.63 1.23
CA HIS A 131 -3.06 -2.97 -0.03
C HIS A 131 -1.57 -2.67 0.05
N MET A 132 -0.75 -3.60 -0.45
CA MET A 132 0.67 -3.41 -0.62
C MET A 132 1.16 -3.99 -1.94
N GLY A 133 1.62 -3.11 -2.83
CA GLY A 133 2.47 -3.45 -3.97
C GLY A 133 3.95 -3.26 -3.65
N CYS A 134 4.77 -4.27 -3.91
CA CYS A 134 6.11 -4.36 -3.35
C CYS A 134 7.19 -4.79 -4.36
N LEU A 135 8.06 -3.87 -4.77
CA LEU A 135 9.17 -4.17 -5.70
C LEU A 135 10.45 -4.57 -4.96
N GLY A 136 10.55 -5.79 -4.43
CA GLY A 136 11.77 -6.27 -3.76
C GLY A 136 11.68 -7.68 -3.16
N TYR A 137 12.84 -8.26 -2.83
CA TYR A 137 13.01 -9.72 -2.70
C TYR A 137 12.93 -10.28 -1.27
N GLU A 138 13.13 -9.48 -0.22
CA GLU A 138 13.17 -9.96 1.18
C GLU A 138 12.37 -9.04 2.10
N ARG A 139 11.14 -9.42 2.48
CA ARG A 139 10.31 -8.65 3.43
C ARG A 139 9.38 -9.52 4.25
N SER A 140 9.26 -9.20 5.54
CA SER A 140 8.16 -9.67 6.40
C SER A 140 7.04 -8.64 6.41
N LEU A 141 5.79 -9.13 6.42
CA LEU A 141 4.66 -8.30 6.78
C LEU A 141 4.63 -8.12 8.31
N PRO A 142 4.20 -6.96 8.83
CA PRO A 142 3.81 -6.84 10.22
C PRO A 142 2.59 -7.71 10.53
N ASP A 143 2.31 -7.94 11.81
CA ASP A 143 1.08 -8.62 12.24
C ASP A 143 -0.16 -7.90 11.67
N LEU A 144 -1.10 -8.70 11.17
CA LEU A 144 -2.35 -8.19 10.62
C LEU A 144 -3.30 -7.83 11.76
N PRO A 145 -3.95 -6.66 11.72
CA PRO A 145 -4.84 -6.26 12.79
C PRO A 145 -6.11 -7.13 12.79
N PRO A 146 -6.70 -7.38 13.97
CA PRO A 146 -7.86 -8.26 14.14
C PRO A 146 -9.15 -7.72 13.50
N ALA A 147 -9.16 -6.46 13.07
CA ALA A 147 -10.27 -5.84 12.35
C ALA A 147 -10.11 -5.84 10.83
N LEU A 148 -9.01 -6.41 10.30
CA LEU A 148 -8.73 -6.39 8.87
C LEU A 148 -9.75 -7.24 8.12
N GLU A 149 -10.39 -6.63 7.13
CA GLU A 149 -11.42 -7.28 6.31
C GLU A 149 -10.89 -7.58 4.90
N HIS A 150 -9.95 -6.77 4.38
CA HIS A 150 -9.43 -6.90 3.02
C HIS A 150 -7.91 -6.80 3.02
N LEU A 151 -7.25 -7.80 2.45
CA LEU A 151 -5.81 -7.84 2.23
C LEU A 151 -5.53 -8.04 0.74
N SER A 152 -4.79 -7.12 0.14
CA SER A 152 -4.33 -7.21 -1.25
C SER A 152 -2.82 -7.04 -1.28
N LEU A 153 -2.12 -8.02 -1.85
CA LEU A 153 -0.67 -8.05 -1.94
C LEU A 153 -0.26 -8.18 -3.41
N GLU A 154 0.68 -7.36 -3.84
CA GLU A 154 1.27 -7.43 -5.16
C GLU A 154 2.80 -7.53 -5.09
N TYR A 155 3.39 -8.44 -5.86
CA TYR A 155 4.85 -8.72 -5.89
C TYR A 155 5.47 -9.12 -4.54
N TYR A 156 4.66 -9.52 -3.56
CA TYR A 156 5.13 -9.92 -2.24
C TYR A 156 5.79 -11.30 -2.25
N ARG A 157 6.96 -11.41 -1.63
CA ARG A 157 7.70 -12.66 -1.49
C ARG A 157 8.08 -12.87 -0.04
N GLY A 158 7.46 -13.84 0.60
CA GLY A 158 7.69 -14.13 2.01
C GLY A 158 6.53 -14.92 2.65
N PRO A 159 6.70 -15.34 3.90
CA PRO A 159 5.63 -15.98 4.66
C PRO A 159 4.54 -14.97 5.01
N LEU A 160 3.28 -15.40 4.92
CA LEU A 160 2.17 -14.61 5.44
C LEU A 160 2.12 -14.71 6.98
N PRO A 161 1.84 -13.61 7.69
CA PRO A 161 1.46 -13.66 9.10
C PRO A 161 0.09 -14.35 9.24
N GLU A 162 -0.33 -14.62 10.49
CA GLU A 162 -1.66 -15.18 10.75
C GLU A 162 -2.75 -14.28 10.16
N LEU A 163 -3.65 -14.90 9.38
CA LEU A 163 -4.77 -14.21 8.77
C LEU A 163 -5.85 -13.99 9.85
N PRO A 164 -6.37 -12.76 10.02
CA PRO A 164 -7.34 -12.47 11.07
C PRO A 164 -8.69 -13.14 10.75
N SER A 165 -9.39 -13.54 11.81
CA SER A 165 -10.71 -14.20 11.72
C SER A 165 -11.81 -13.36 11.06
N THR A 166 -11.56 -12.06 10.83
CA THR A 166 -12.45 -11.11 10.15
C THR A 166 -12.15 -10.96 8.66
N LEU A 167 -11.07 -11.56 8.16
CA LEU A 167 -10.61 -11.38 6.78
C LEU A 167 -11.64 -11.97 5.81
N LYS A 168 -12.17 -11.12 4.94
CA LYS A 168 -13.23 -11.45 3.98
C LYS A 168 -12.67 -11.70 2.58
N GLN A 169 -11.64 -10.95 2.22
CA GLN A 169 -11.03 -10.98 0.89
C GLN A 169 -9.51 -11.00 0.99
N LEU A 170 -8.91 -11.94 0.24
CA LEU A 170 -7.47 -12.05 0.04
C LEU A 170 -7.15 -12.00 -1.46
N GLU A 171 -6.34 -11.04 -1.86
CA GLU A 171 -5.84 -10.92 -3.21
C GLU A 171 -4.31 -10.99 -3.21
N VAL A 172 -3.74 -11.86 -4.04
CA VAL A 172 -2.31 -12.11 -4.14
C VAL A 172 -1.88 -12.16 -5.60
N ARG A 173 -1.30 -11.05 -6.08
CA ARG A 173 -0.89 -10.87 -7.47
C ARG A 173 0.62 -10.87 -7.60
N ARG A 174 1.19 -11.70 -8.48
CA ARG A 174 2.65 -11.80 -8.72
C ARG A 174 3.45 -12.06 -7.44
N CYS A 175 2.83 -12.69 -6.46
CA CYS A 175 3.38 -13.03 -5.15
C CYS A 175 3.93 -14.47 -5.12
N THR A 176 4.90 -14.70 -4.23
CA THR A 176 5.33 -16.05 -3.83
C THR A 176 5.07 -16.21 -2.34
N VAL A 177 3.89 -16.71 -2.01
CA VAL A 177 3.40 -16.91 -0.63
C VAL A 177 2.93 -18.34 -0.45
N GLN A 178 3.05 -18.83 0.78
CA GLN A 178 2.39 -20.05 1.23
C GLN A 178 1.21 -19.65 2.10
N LEU A 179 0.02 -20.16 1.75
CA LEU A 179 -1.17 -19.95 2.56
C LEU A 179 -1.15 -20.89 3.77
N PRO A 180 -1.68 -20.46 4.92
CA PRO A 180 -1.86 -21.36 6.06
C PRO A 180 -2.85 -22.49 5.69
N PRO A 181 -2.70 -23.68 6.30
CA PRO A 181 -3.57 -24.83 6.01
C PRO A 181 -5.02 -24.62 6.44
N VAL A 182 -5.26 -23.65 7.32
CA VAL A 182 -6.59 -23.25 7.77
C VAL A 182 -6.78 -21.78 7.43
N LEU A 183 -7.82 -21.50 6.65
CA LEU A 183 -8.22 -20.15 6.29
C LEU A 183 -9.30 -19.64 7.26
N PRO A 184 -9.40 -18.32 7.49
CA PRO A 184 -10.49 -17.73 8.28
C PRO A 184 -11.86 -18.13 7.74
N ALA A 185 -12.81 -18.47 8.63
CA ALA A 185 -14.18 -18.81 8.23
C ALA A 185 -14.91 -17.66 7.51
N SER A 186 -14.51 -16.42 7.75
CA SER A 186 -15.06 -15.24 7.08
C SER A 186 -14.55 -15.07 5.64
N LEU A 187 -13.49 -15.79 5.25
CA LEU A 187 -12.83 -15.61 3.97
C LEU A 187 -13.69 -16.22 2.87
N HIS A 188 -14.26 -15.39 2.02
CA HIS A 188 -15.17 -15.82 0.96
C HIS A 188 -14.60 -15.55 -0.45
N SER A 189 -13.44 -14.88 -0.56
CA SER A 189 -12.79 -14.61 -1.84
C SER A 189 -11.27 -14.71 -1.74
N VAL A 190 -10.68 -15.50 -2.64
CA VAL A 190 -9.24 -15.55 -2.89
C VAL A 190 -8.99 -15.30 -4.38
N CYS A 191 -8.20 -14.30 -4.71
CA CYS A 191 -7.75 -14.02 -6.07
C CYS A 191 -6.24 -14.21 -6.17
N SER A 192 -5.78 -14.96 -7.17
CA SER A 192 -4.37 -15.20 -7.42
C SER A 192 -4.07 -15.07 -8.90
N THR A 193 -3.23 -14.10 -9.25
CA THR A 193 -2.92 -13.76 -10.64
C THR A 193 -1.42 -13.67 -10.89
N ASP A 194 -0.95 -14.13 -12.05
CA ASP A 194 0.46 -14.09 -12.49
C ASP A 194 1.51 -14.63 -11.47
N ASN A 195 1.16 -15.63 -10.66
CA ASN A 195 2.07 -16.23 -9.68
C ASN A 195 2.95 -17.30 -10.34
N ASN A 196 4.20 -16.97 -10.65
CA ASN A 196 5.13 -17.87 -11.35
C ASN A 196 5.72 -18.96 -10.41
N ARG A 197 4.89 -19.83 -9.80
CA ARG A 197 5.22 -21.17 -9.22
C ARG A 197 4.07 -21.80 -8.36
N PRO A 198 4.12 -23.12 -8.06
CA PRO A 198 2.99 -23.94 -7.58
C PRO A 198 2.69 -23.88 -6.06
N GLU A 199 3.10 -22.83 -5.35
CA GLU A 199 3.05 -22.80 -3.87
C GLU A 199 1.80 -22.17 -3.25
N LEU A 200 0.91 -21.59 -4.05
CA LEU A 200 -0.44 -21.26 -3.59
C LEU A 200 -1.29 -22.54 -3.53
N GLN A 201 -0.91 -23.46 -2.64
CA GLN A 201 -1.71 -24.64 -2.33
C GLN A 201 -2.81 -24.24 -1.36
N LEU A 202 -3.97 -23.84 -1.90
CA LEU A 202 -5.19 -23.84 -1.11
C LEU A 202 -5.49 -25.31 -0.74
N PRO A 203 -5.83 -25.63 0.52
CA PRO A 203 -6.23 -26.98 0.91
C PRO A 203 -7.36 -27.48 0.00
N GLY A 204 -7.11 -28.51 -0.81
CA GLY A 204 -8.10 -29.08 -1.74
C GLY A 204 -8.12 -28.49 -3.16
N PHE A 205 -7.28 -27.51 -3.50
CA PHE A 205 -7.23 -26.91 -4.83
C PHE A 205 -5.86 -27.11 -5.48
N ARG A 206 -5.85 -27.68 -6.70
CA ARG A 206 -4.68 -27.66 -7.58
C ARG A 206 -4.91 -26.57 -8.63
N PRO A 207 -4.22 -25.42 -8.57
CA PRO A 207 -4.38 -24.40 -9.60
C PRO A 207 -3.92 -24.95 -10.96
N ALA A 208 -4.77 -24.79 -11.97
CA ALA A 208 -4.34 -24.83 -13.36
C ALA A 208 -3.60 -23.52 -13.68
N TYR A 209 -2.65 -23.55 -14.63
CA TYR A 209 -1.91 -22.37 -15.08
C TYR A 209 -2.87 -21.20 -15.39
N GLY A 210 -2.65 -20.03 -14.77
CA GLY A 210 -3.38 -18.79 -15.08
C GLY A 210 -3.99 -18.10 -13.87
N ASP A 211 -4.56 -16.92 -14.12
CA ASP A 211 -5.32 -16.12 -13.16
C ASP A 211 -6.55 -16.89 -12.69
N PHE A 212 -6.76 -16.96 -11.37
CA PHE A 212 -7.92 -17.65 -10.83
C PHE A 212 -8.58 -16.89 -9.68
N TRP A 213 -9.91 -17.01 -9.67
CA TRP A 213 -10.78 -16.53 -8.60
C TRP A 213 -11.40 -17.73 -7.92
N VAL A 214 -11.22 -17.84 -6.61
CA VAL A 214 -11.92 -18.81 -5.77
C VAL A 214 -12.90 -18.05 -4.90
N ARG A 215 -14.19 -18.30 -5.11
CA ARG A 215 -15.22 -18.01 -4.10
C ARG A 215 -15.29 -19.19 -3.15
N ILE A 216 -15.11 -18.94 -1.87
CA ILE A 216 -15.27 -19.94 -0.81
C ILE A 216 -16.71 -19.83 -0.35
N GLY A 217 -17.58 -20.75 -0.79
CA GLY A 217 -18.96 -20.85 -0.31
C GLY A 217 -19.03 -21.51 1.08
N GLU A 218 -20.14 -21.31 1.80
CA GLU A 218 -20.34 -21.87 3.15
C GLU A 218 -20.40 -23.41 3.21
N GLU A 219 -20.42 -24.11 2.09
CA GLU A 219 -20.22 -25.57 2.06
C GLU A 219 -19.44 -25.95 0.80
N GLY A 220 -18.16 -26.34 0.95
CA GLY A 220 -17.42 -27.28 0.08
C GLY A 220 -17.26 -27.00 -1.43
N GLU A 221 -17.93 -26.01 -2.01
CA GLU A 221 -17.96 -25.79 -3.46
C GLU A 221 -17.05 -24.63 -3.85
N THR A 222 -15.81 -24.96 -4.22
CA THR A 222 -14.91 -24.03 -4.90
C THR A 222 -15.33 -23.92 -6.37
N SER A 223 -16.00 -22.84 -6.76
CA SER A 223 -16.27 -22.56 -8.18
C SER A 223 -15.14 -21.68 -8.76
N SER A 224 -14.41 -22.18 -9.77
CA SER A 224 -13.45 -21.38 -10.54
C SER A 224 -14.13 -20.81 -11.80
N THR A 225 -14.00 -19.50 -12.01
CA THR A 225 -14.30 -18.89 -13.31
C THR A 225 -12.97 -18.49 -13.95
N GLY A 226 -12.47 -19.32 -14.86
CA GLY A 226 -11.32 -18.97 -15.69
C GLY A 226 -11.75 -17.95 -16.75
N SER A 227 -11.02 -16.85 -16.85
CA SER A 227 -11.10 -15.95 -18.01
C SER A 227 -10.06 -16.42 -19.02
N GLU A 228 -10.48 -17.17 -20.03
CA GLU A 228 -9.65 -17.40 -21.22
C GLU A 228 -9.54 -16.08 -22.01
N ALA A 229 -8.30 -15.61 -22.20
CA ALA A 229 -7.94 -14.62 -23.21
C ALA A 229 -6.63 -15.06 -23.88
#